data_AF-A0A6J7GFH3-F1
#
_entry.id   AF-A0A6J7GFH3-F1
#
_cell.length_a   1.000
_cell.length_b   1.000
_cell.length_c   1.000
_cell.angle_alpha   90.00
_cell.angle_beta   90.00
_cell.angle_gamma   90.00
#
_symmetry.space_group_name_H-M   'P 1'
#
loop_
_entity.id
_entity.type
_entity.pdbx_description
1 polymer ?
#
loop_
_entity_poly.entity_id
_entity_poly.type
_entity_poly.pdbx_seq_one_letter_code
_entity_poly.pdbx_strand_id
1 'polypeptide(L)' 'MPILAPGFGAQGARISDARSRFGSLCARLLVAQSRNILETGPAGVAEAIRRSAGEVADALG' A
#
# COMPACT_ATOMS: atom_id res chain seq x y z
N MET A 1 -15.40 -9.10 6.04
CA MET A 1 -15.47 -7.63 5.93
C MET A 1 -14.08 -7.12 5.56
N PRO A 2 -13.91 -6.45 4.41
CA PRO A 2 -12.65 -5.80 4.04
C PRO A 2 -12.40 -4.54 4.89
N ILE A 3 -11.13 -4.18 5.08
CA ILE A 3 -10.70 -2.99 5.83
C ILE A 3 -9.97 -2.06 4.88
N LEU A 4 -10.50 -0.86 4.63
CA LEU A 4 -9.81 0.16 3.87
C LEU A 4 -8.71 0.79 4.73
N ALA A 5 -7.47 0.76 4.25
CA ALA A 5 -6.31 1.30 4.94
C ALA A 5 -5.64 2.40 4.11
N PRO A 6 -6.07 3.66 4.27
CA PRO A 6 -5.51 4.79 3.53
C PRO A 6 -4.19 5.28 4.12
N GLY A 7 -3.31 5.77 3.24
CA GLY A 7 -2.17 6.60 3.64
C GLY A 7 -0.90 5.85 4.06
N PHE A 8 -0.77 4.57 3.71
CA PHE A 8 0.54 3.90 3.70
C PHE A 8 1.49 4.65 2.75
N GLY A 9 2.73 4.87 3.20
CA GLY A 9 3.74 5.70 2.55
C GLY A 9 3.57 7.20 2.86
N ALA A 10 2.41 7.77 2.54
CA ALA A 10 2.18 9.22 2.64
C ALA A 10 2.05 9.76 4.08
N GLN A 11 1.52 8.97 5.01
CA GLN A 11 1.36 9.36 6.43
C GLN A 11 2.45 8.75 7.33
N GLY A 12 3.55 8.26 6.74
CA GLY A 12 4.64 7.62 7.47
C GLY A 12 4.34 6.19 7.96
N ALA A 13 3.13 5.67 7.72
CA ALA A 13 2.83 4.25 7.94
C ALA A 13 3.46 3.42 6.83
N ARG A 14 4.28 2.42 7.15
CA ARG A 14 4.85 1.51 6.16
C ARG A 14 3.96 0.28 6.02
N ILE A 15 3.79 -0.23 4.80
CA ILE A 15 3.00 -1.43 4.59
C ILE A 15 3.62 -2.65 5.26
N SER A 16 4.94 -2.66 5.44
CA SER A 16 5.67 -3.64 6.26
C SER A 16 5.16 -3.74 7.70
N ASP A 17 4.57 -2.68 8.24
CA ASP A 17 4.04 -2.66 9.62
C ASP A 17 2.60 -3.18 9.69
N ALA A 18 1.97 -3.49 8.54
CA ALA A 18 0.57 -3.91 8.51
C ALA A 18 0.35 -5.20 9.30
N ARG A 19 1.27 -6.17 9.21
CA ARG A 19 1.16 -7.45 9.92
C ARG A 19 1.20 -7.27 11.45
N SER A 20 2.06 -6.38 11.96
CA SER A 20 2.15 -6.11 13.40
C SER A 20 0.95 -5.32 13.94
N ARG A 21 0.35 -4.46 13.12
CA ARG A 21 -0.81 -3.61 13.52
C ARG A 21 -2.16 -4.30 13.37
N PHE A 22 -2.33 -5.12 12.33
CA PHE A 22 -3.63 -5.70 11.97
C PHE A 22 -3.69 -7.23 12.20
N GLY A 23 -2.58 -7.90 12.50
CA GLY A 23 -2.55 -9.32 12.81
C GLY A 23 -3.20 -10.18 11.72
N SER A 24 -4.13 -11.06 12.09
CA SER A 24 -4.86 -11.92 11.14
C SER A 24 -5.77 -11.15 10.17
N LEU A 25 -6.08 -9.88 10.45
CA LEU A 25 -6.87 -9.03 9.57
C LEU A 25 -6.05 -8.46 8.40
N CYS A 26 -4.73 -8.65 8.40
CA CYS A 26 -3.84 -8.17 7.35
C CYS A 26 -4.27 -8.64 5.95
N ALA A 27 -4.71 -9.91 5.83
CA ALA A 27 -5.23 -10.50 4.60
C ALA A 27 -6.54 -9.86 4.07
N ARG A 28 -7.16 -8.97 4.85
CA ARG A 28 -8.41 -8.27 4.51
C ARG A 28 -8.20 -6.78 4.25
N LEU A 29 -6.95 -6.31 4.26
CA LEU A 29 -6.64 -4.89 4.03
C LEU A 29 -6.73 -4.55 2.55
N LEU A 30 -7.40 -3.43 2.27
CA LEU A 30 -7.39 -2.76 0.98
C LEU A 30 -6.51 -1.52 1.13
N VAL A 31 -5.32 -1.56 0.54
CA VAL A 31 -4.35 -0.46 0.62
C VAL A 31 -4.70 0.59 -0.41
N ALA A 32 -5.04 1.80 0.04
CA ALA A 32 -5.38 2.92 -0.84
C ALA A 32 -4.23 3.92 -0.92
N GLN A 33 -3.71 4.11 -2.13
CA GLN A 33 -2.63 5.05 -2.46
C GLN A 33 -3.02 5.94 -3.65
N SER A 34 -2.61 7.21 -3.62
CA SER A 34 -2.91 8.17 -4.68
C SER A 34 -1.73 9.12 -4.90
N ARG A 35 -1.50 10.07 -3.97
CA ARG A 35 -0.46 11.12 -4.10
C ARG A 35 0.92 10.58 -4.46
N ASN A 36 1.43 9.58 -3.72
CA ASN A 36 2.76 9.01 -3.99
C ASN A 36 2.89 8.34 -5.38
N ILE A 37 1.80 7.81 -5.94
CA ILE A 37 1.76 7.22 -7.27
C ILE A 37 1.69 8.32 -8.33
N LEU A 38 0.79 9.30 -8.12
CA LEU A 38 0.55 10.38 -9.08
C LEU A 38 1.70 11.38 -9.19
N GLU A 39 2.45 11.59 -8.10
CA GLU A 39 3.63 12.48 -8.06
C GLU A 39 4.77 12.02 -8.99
N THR A 40 4.78 10.75 -9.40
CA THR A 40 5.77 10.24 -10.38
C THR A 40 5.52 10.72 -11.81
N GLY A 41 4.38 11.38 -12.04
CA GLY A 41 3.97 11.91 -13.34
C GLY A 41 3.55 10.83 -14.35
N PRO A 42 3.07 11.25 -15.53
CA PRO A 42 2.49 10.34 -16.53
C PRO A 42 3.43 9.23 -17.02
N ALA A 43 4.74 9.52 -17.10
CA ALA A 43 5.73 8.54 -17.52
C ALA A 43 6.08 7.53 -16.41
N GLY A 44 6.00 7.94 -15.15
CA GLY A 44 6.38 7.12 -13.99
C GLY A 44 5.23 6.31 -13.39
N VAL A 45 3.97 6.71 -13.64
CA VAL A 45 2.79 6.16 -12.93
C VAL A 45 2.65 4.64 -13.08
N ALA A 46 2.91 4.09 -14.27
CA ALA A 46 2.79 2.65 -14.50
C ALA A 46 3.80 1.85 -13.67
N GLU A 47 5.02 2.35 -13.55
CA GLU A 47 6.07 1.73 -12.73
C GLU A 47 5.79 1.92 -11.24
N ALA A 48 5.30 3.10 -10.84
CA ALA A 48 4.90 3.38 -9.48
C ALA A 48 3.78 2.44 -9.00
N ILE A 49 2.80 2.14 -9.86
CA ILE A 49 1.74 1.16 -9.58
C ILE A 49 2.33 -0.24 -9.39
N ARG A 50 3.21 -0.70 -10.29
CA ARG A 50 3.82 -2.04 -10.19
C ARG A 50 4.62 -2.20 -8.91
N ARG A 51 5.48 -1.22 -8.60
CA ARG A 51 6.27 -1.22 -7.37
C ARG A 51 5.39 -1.26 -6.13
N SER A 52 4.37 -0.39 -6.07
CA SER A 52 3.39 -0.35 -4.98
C SER A 52 2.69 -1.70 -4.80
N ALA A 53 2.22 -2.32 -5.89
CA ALA A 53 1.57 -3.61 -5.83
C ALA A 53 2.51 -4.72 -5.31
N GLY A 54 3.78 -4.70 -5.72
CA GLY A 54 4.81 -5.61 -5.21
C GLY A 54 5.04 -5.44 -3.71
N GLU A 55 5.23 -4.20 -3.24
CA GLU A 55 5.41 -3.90 -1.81
C GLU A 55 4.20 -4.37 -0.97
N VAL A 56 2.99 -4.22 -1.49
CA VAL A 56 1.77 -4.70 -0.84
C VAL A 56 1.71 -6.24 -0.84
N ALA A 57 2.03 -6.89 -1.96
CA ALA A 57 2.06 -8.34 -2.04
C ALA A 57 3.08 -8.96 -1.07
N ASP A 58 4.28 -8.39 -1.00
CA ASP A 58 5.35 -8.86 -0.10
C ASP A 58 4.98 -8.67 1.38
N ALA A 59 4.24 -7.61 1.71
CA ALA A 59 3.84 -7.32 3.10
C ALA A 59 2.61 -8.12 3.56
N LEU A 60 1.71 -8.48 2.63
CA LEU A 60 0.45 -9.17 2.92
C LEU A 60 0.50 -10.68 2.67
N GLY A 61 1.44 -11.18 1.87
CA GLY A 61 1.80 -12.61 1.76
C GLY A 61 2.44 -13.13 3.03
#